data_AF-A0A1I6LK41-F1
#
_entry.id   AF-A0A1I6LK41-F1
#
_cell.length_a   1.000
_cell.length_b   1.000
_cell.length_c   1.000
_cell.angle_alpha   90.00
_cell.angle_beta   90.00
_cell.angle_gamma   90.00
#
_symmetry.space_group_name_H-M   'P 1'
#
loop_
_entity.id
_entity.type
_entity.pdbx_description
1 polymer ?
#
loop_
_entity_poly.entity_id
_entity_poly.type
_entity_poly.pdbx_seq_one_letter_code
_entity_poly.pdbx_strand_id
1 'polypeptide(L)' 'MQTNNKILDDLSQLMTNAMGVAQGAKDEAQTAMKSMIDRWLAENDFVTREEFDAVRAMAQKAREENEALKARIEALEAK' A
#
# COMPACT_ATOMS: atom_id res chain seq x y z
N MET A 1 -17.62 14.67 56.45
CA MET A 1 -18.09 13.96 55.23
C MET A 1 -17.02 14.16 54.15
N GLN A 2 -16.09 13.22 53.95
CA GLN A 2 -15.01 13.40 52.95
C GLN A 2 -14.31 12.10 52.48
N THR A 3 -14.83 10.92 52.80
CA THR A 3 -14.13 9.64 52.55
C THR A 3 -14.57 8.94 51.25
N ASN A 4 -15.80 9.15 50.79
CA ASN A 4 -16.33 8.50 49.58
C ASN A 4 -15.82 9.10 48.26
N ASN A 5 -15.20 10.27 48.28
CA ASN A 5 -14.77 10.96 47.07
C ASN A 5 -13.37 10.54 46.60
N LYS A 6 -12.54 9.98 47.50
CA LYS A 6 -11.11 9.73 47.23
C LYS A 6 -10.87 8.52 46.31
N ILE A 7 -11.63 7.45 46.50
CA ILE A 7 -11.56 6.24 45.65
C ILE A 7 -12.08 6.55 44.23
N LEU A 8 -13.11 7.38 44.11
CA LEU A 8 -13.64 7.82 42.81
C LEU A 8 -12.65 8.76 42.10
N ASP A 9 -11.97 9.63 42.83
CA ASP A 9 -10.96 10.55 42.31
C ASP A 9 -9.72 9.78 41.82
N ASP A 10 -9.19 8.84 42.63
CA ASP A 10 -8.09 7.96 42.25
C ASP A 10 -8.42 7.12 41.01
N LEU A 11 -9.65 6.60 40.92
CA LEU A 11 -10.12 5.88 39.73
C LEU A 11 -10.21 6.80 38.50
N SER A 12 -10.66 8.04 38.67
CA SER A 12 -10.73 9.01 37.57
C SER A 12 -9.35 9.39 37.05
N GLN A 13 -8.36 9.51 37.96
CA GLN A 13 -6.98 9.78 37.62
C GLN A 13 -6.33 8.60 36.91
N LEU A 14 -6.58 7.37 37.39
CA LEU A 14 -6.14 6.14 36.73
C LEU A 14 -6.75 6.00 35.33
N MET A 15 -8.05 6.26 35.18
CA MET A 15 -8.73 6.22 33.88
C MET A 15 -8.17 7.28 32.91
N THR A 16 -7.87 8.48 33.39
CA THR A 16 -7.28 9.55 32.57
C THR A 16 -5.86 9.19 32.12
N ASN A 17 -5.04 8.66 33.04
CA ASN A 17 -3.69 8.19 32.73
C ASN A 17 -3.72 7.00 31.76
N ALA A 18 -4.65 6.06 31.96
CA ALA A 18 -4.84 4.90 31.08
C ALA A 18 -5.31 5.31 29.68
N MET A 19 -6.18 6.31 29.55
CA MET A 19 -6.57 6.86 28.24
C MET A 19 -5.39 7.50 27.51
N GLY A 20 -4.50 8.21 28.22
CA GLY A 20 -3.27 8.74 27.62
C GLY A 20 -2.33 7.65 27.08
N VAL A 21 -2.14 6.58 27.84
CA VAL A 21 -1.34 5.42 27.40
C VAL A 21 -2.01 4.67 26.25
N ALA A 22 -3.32 4.46 26.30
CA ALA A 22 -4.07 3.79 25.24
C ALA A 22 -4.03 4.58 23.92
N GLN A 23 -4.09 5.91 23.99
CA GLN A 23 -3.96 6.77 22.82
C GLN A 23 -2.53 6.72 22.24
N GLY A 24 -1.49 6.78 23.08
CA GLY A 24 -0.11 6.60 22.63
C GLY A 24 0.15 5.23 22.01
N ALA A 25 -0.33 4.17 22.64
CA ALA A 25 -0.23 2.80 22.13
C ALA A 25 -0.97 2.63 20.79
N LYS A 26 -2.10 3.30 20.60
CA LYS A 26 -2.83 3.31 19.32
C LYS A 26 -2.01 3.99 18.22
N ASP A 27 -1.40 5.13 18.51
CA ASP A 27 -0.60 5.88 17.54
C ASP A 27 0.69 5.10 17.15
N GLU A 28 1.32 4.44 18.12
CA GLU A 28 2.43 3.52 17.90
C GLU A 28 2.02 2.29 17.07
N ALA A 29 0.88 1.68 17.39
CA ALA A 29 0.34 0.54 16.63
C ALA A 29 0.02 0.92 15.18
N GLN A 30 -0.56 2.12 14.95
CA GLN A 30 -0.80 2.63 13.60
C GLN A 30 0.49 2.83 12.82
N THR A 31 1.52 3.38 13.47
CA THR A 31 2.83 3.59 12.85
C THR A 31 3.51 2.27 12.50
N ALA A 32 3.50 1.31 13.43
CA ALA A 32 4.03 -0.04 13.19
C ALA A 32 3.29 -0.74 12.06
N MET A 33 1.96 -0.65 12.02
CA MET A 33 1.15 -1.25 10.96
C MET A 33 1.43 -0.64 9.58
N LYS A 34 1.58 0.69 9.48
CA LYS A 34 2.01 1.35 8.24
C LYS A 34 3.36 0.82 7.75
N SER A 35 4.35 0.80 8.63
CA SER A 35 5.69 0.29 8.31
C SER A 35 5.67 -1.17 7.85
N MET A 36 4.81 -2.00 8.45
CA MET A 36 4.63 -3.39 8.01
C MET A 36 4.00 -3.48 6.61
N ILE A 37 2.99 -2.66 6.32
CA ILE A 37 2.36 -2.62 4.99
C ILE A 37 3.35 -2.14 3.94
N ASP A 38 4.09 -1.07 4.21
CA ASP A 38 5.07 -0.52 3.27
C ASP A 38 6.17 -1.53 2.96
N ARG A 39 6.67 -2.25 3.99
CA ARG A 39 7.65 -3.32 3.81
C ARG A 39 7.09 -4.50 3.02
N TRP A 40 5.85 -4.92 3.31
CA TRP A 40 5.19 -5.97 2.56
C TRP A 40 5.02 -5.58 1.08
N LEU A 41 4.60 -4.34 0.80
CA LEU A 41 4.51 -3.83 -0.58
C LEU A 41 5.88 -3.75 -1.26
N ALA A 42 6.96 -3.48 -0.53
CA ALA A 42 8.31 -3.48 -1.10
C ALA A 42 8.86 -4.90 -1.35
N GLU A 43 8.48 -5.86 -0.51
CA GLU A 43 8.93 -7.27 -0.61
C GLU A 43 8.13 -8.07 -1.65
N ASN A 44 6.91 -7.68 -1.97
CA ASN A 44 6.14 -8.27 -3.05
C ASN A 44 6.43 -7.45 -4.30
N ASP A 45 7.13 -8.01 -5.29
CA ASP A 45 7.56 -7.37 -6.54
C ASP A 45 6.41 -6.71 -7.35
N PHE A 46 5.87 -5.60 -6.85
CA PHE A 46 4.75 -4.89 -7.45
C PHE A 46 5.23 -4.05 -8.62
N VAL A 47 4.62 -4.29 -9.79
CA VAL A 47 4.85 -3.46 -10.97
C VAL A 47 4.23 -2.09 -10.72
N THR A 48 5.05 -1.05 -10.80
CA THR A 48 4.54 0.32 -10.68
C THR A 48 3.62 0.63 -11.86
N ARG A 49 2.74 1.62 -11.67
CA ARG A 49 1.83 2.02 -12.74
C ARG A 49 2.59 2.50 -13.99
N GLU A 50 3.71 3.19 -13.79
CA GLU A 50 4.56 3.68 -14.87
C GLU A 50 5.21 2.55 -15.65
N GLU A 51 5.81 1.56 -14.97
CA GLU A 51 6.38 0.39 -15.63
C GLU A 51 5.33 -0.40 -16.41
N PHE A 52 4.14 -0.56 -15.84
CA PHE A 52 3.02 -1.22 -16.51
C PHE A 52 2.63 -0.48 -17.79
N ASP A 53 2.47 0.85 -17.72
CA ASP A 53 2.06 1.65 -18.88
C ASP A 53 3.16 1.67 -19.95
N ALA A 54 4.45 1.69 -19.56
CA ALA A 54 5.59 1.58 -20.48
C ALA A 54 5.61 0.24 -21.22
N VAL A 55 5.47 -0.89 -20.49
CA VAL A 55 5.44 -2.23 -21.09
C VAL A 55 4.22 -2.40 -21.99
N ARG A 56 3.06 -1.87 -21.58
CA ARG A 56 1.84 -1.88 -22.38
C ARG A 56 2.02 -1.17 -23.72
N ALA A 57 2.61 0.03 -23.72
CA ALA A 57 2.88 0.78 -24.94
C ALA A 57 3.86 0.04 -25.86
N MET A 58 4.92 -0.53 -25.30
CA MET A 58 5.88 -1.36 -26.04
C MET A 58 5.21 -2.59 -26.65
N ALA A 59 4.37 -3.31 -25.89
CA ALA A 59 3.68 -4.50 -26.36
C ALA A 59 2.69 -4.17 -27.50
N GLN A 60 1.99 -3.03 -27.40
CA GLN A 60 1.10 -2.56 -28.46
C GLN A 60 1.89 -2.29 -29.75
N LYS A 61 2.95 -1.48 -29.66
CA LYS A 61 3.81 -1.15 -30.81
C LYS A 61 4.40 -2.41 -31.45
N ALA A 62 4.87 -3.36 -30.64
CA ALA A 62 5.41 -4.62 -31.14
C ALA A 62 4.35 -5.44 -31.92
N ARG A 63 3.08 -5.43 -31.50
CA ARG A 63 2.01 -6.10 -32.25
C ARG A 63 1.74 -5.41 -33.58
N GLU A 64 1.67 -4.09 -33.60
CA GLU A 64 1.48 -3.31 -34.82
C GLU A 64 2.61 -3.56 -35.83
N GLU A 65 3.86 -3.55 -35.36
CA GLU A 65 5.03 -3.85 -36.19
C GLU A 65 5.04 -5.31 -36.69
N ASN A 66 4.62 -6.27 -35.86
CA ASN A 66 4.51 -7.67 -36.27
C ASN A 66 3.48 -7.87 -37.39
N GLU A 67 2.30 -7.26 -37.29
CA GLU A 67 1.29 -7.34 -38.36
C GLU A 67 1.80 -6.71 -39.66
N ALA A 68 2.50 -5.56 -39.56
CA ALA A 68 3.11 -4.92 -40.72
C ALA A 68 4.20 -5.80 -41.37
N LEU A 69 5.05 -6.44 -40.56
CA LEU A 69 6.07 -7.38 -41.04
C LEU A 69 5.44 -8.62 -41.68
N LYS A 70 4.39 -9.17 -41.06
CA LYS A 70 3.66 -10.32 -41.60
C LYS A 70 3.07 -10.02 -42.97
N ALA A 71 2.42 -8.87 -43.14
CA ALA A 71 1.90 -8.44 -44.44
C ALA A 71 3.01 -8.30 -45.51
N ARG A 72 4.20 -7.81 -45.11
CA ARG A 72 5.36 -7.74 -46.01
C ARG A 72 5.88 -9.11 -46.41
N ILE A 73 5.91 -10.06 -45.48
CA ILE A 73 6.35 -11.44 -45.75
C ILE A 73 5.36 -12.09 -46.73
N GLU A 74 4.06 -12.02 -46.46
CA GLU A 74 3.02 -12.58 -47.35
C GLU A 74 3.12 -12.02 -48.77
N ALA A 75 3.35 -10.71 -48.92
CA ALA A 75 3.53 -10.07 -50.23
C ALA A 75 4.80 -10.52 -50.97
N LEU A 76 5.86 -10.90 -50.24
CA LEU A 76 7.08 -11.43 -50.82
C LEU A 76 6.96 -12.91 -51.19
N GLU A 77 6.25 -13.70 -50.37
CA GLU A 77 6.01 -15.13 -50.62
C GLU A 77 5.01 -15.37 -51.76
N ALA A 78 4.15 -14.39 -52.07
CA ALA A 78 3.21 -14.45 -53.19
C ALA A 78 3.84 -14.10 -54.56
N LYS A 79 5.14 -13.79 -54.61
CA LYS A 79 5.91 -13.58 -55.84
C LYS A 79 6.65 -14.85 -56.26
#